data_AF-A0A2X3GI47-F1
#
_entry.id   AF-A0A2X3GI47-F1
#
_cell.length_a   1.000
_cell.length_b   1.000
_cell.length_c   1.000
_cell.angle_alpha   90.00
_cell.angle_beta   90.00
_cell.angle_gamma   90.00
#
_symmetry.space_group_name_H-M   'P 1'
#
loop_
_entity.id
_entity.type
_entity.pdbx_description
1 polymer ?
#
loop_
_entity_poly.entity_id
_entity_poly.type
_entity_poly.pdbx_seq_one_letter_code
_entity_poly.pdbx_strand_id
1 'polypeptide(L)'
;MPHKALTGEIKAYYIMGEDPLQTEADLGLVRKGIEALDFVVVQDIFMTKTAEMADVLLPATSWASTAASSPAPTAGSSGLNRRSLRRGM
;
A
#
# COMPACT_ATOMS: atom_id res chain seq x y z
N MET A 1 8.02 7.36 -13.32
CA MET A 1 7.24 8.51 -12.81
C MET A 1 7.81 9.86 -13.27
N PRO A 2 9.07 10.25 -12.97
CA PRO A 2 9.50 11.65 -13.08
C PRO A 2 9.47 12.20 -14.52
N HIS A 3 9.78 11.39 -15.54
CA HIS A 3 9.67 11.83 -16.93
C HIS A 3 8.26 12.26 -17.33
N LYS A 4 7.22 11.60 -16.82
CA LYS A 4 5.82 11.94 -17.12
C LYS A 4 5.30 13.14 -16.33
N ALA A 5 5.85 13.36 -15.13
CA ALA A 5 5.59 14.59 -14.38
C ALA A 5 6.22 15.79 -15.08
N LEU A 6 7.47 15.65 -15.56
CA LEU A 6 8.18 16.70 -16.29
C LEU A 6 7.56 17.04 -17.65
N THR A 7 6.90 16.09 -18.31
CA THR A 7 6.13 16.36 -19.54
C THR A 7 4.74 16.90 -19.28
N GLY A 8 4.30 17.00 -18.02
CA GLY A 8 2.96 17.46 -17.64
C GLY A 8 1.84 16.46 -17.93
N GLU A 9 2.18 15.22 -18.30
CA GLU A 9 1.20 14.14 -18.52
C GLU A 9 0.60 13.67 -17.19
N ILE A 10 1.39 13.74 -16.10
CA ILE A 10 0.96 13.47 -14.73
C ILE A 10 1.01 14.78 -13.95
N LYS A 11 -0.13 15.14 -13.34
CA LYS A 11 -0.28 16.34 -12.53
C LYS A 11 -0.35 16.07 -11.03
N ALA A 12 -0.79 14.87 -10.66
CA ALA A 12 -0.91 14.49 -9.27
C ALA A 12 -0.27 13.12 -9.01
N TYR A 13 0.27 12.94 -7.81
CA TYR A 13 0.90 11.68 -7.41
C TYR A 13 0.56 11.31 -5.98
N TYR A 14 0.19 10.04 -5.78
CA TYR A 14 -0.15 9.48 -4.48
C TYR A 14 0.90 8.45 -4.11
N ILE A 15 1.55 8.67 -2.96
CA ILE A 15 2.67 7.88 -2.46
C ILE A 15 2.23 7.21 -1.17
N MET A 16 2.35 5.89 -1.11
CA MET A 16 1.90 5.10 0.03
C MET A 16 3.08 4.31 0.59
N GLY A 17 3.52 4.63 1.80
CA GLY A 17 4.52 3.88 2.57
C GLY A 17 5.90 3.77 1.92
N GLU A 18 6.25 4.68 1.01
CA GLU A 18 7.51 4.69 0.25
C GLU A 18 8.15 6.08 0.28
N ASP A 19 9.48 6.14 0.19
CA ASP A 19 10.27 7.39 0.19
C ASP A 19 11.15 7.50 -1.07
N PRO A 20 10.57 7.87 -2.24
CA PRO A 20 11.31 7.98 -3.50
C PRO A 20 12.45 9.01 -3.45
N LEU A 21 12.40 10.01 -2.59
CA LEU A 21 13.52 10.95 -2.39
C LEU A 21 14.71 10.37 -1.62
N GLN A 22 14.62 9.12 -1.18
CA GLN A 22 15.70 8.42 -0.50
C GLN A 22 16.10 7.11 -1.19
N THR A 23 15.16 6.43 -1.85
CA THR A 23 15.39 5.09 -2.43
C THR A 23 15.76 5.11 -3.91
N GLU A 24 15.49 6.19 -4.62
CA GLU A 24 15.69 6.27 -6.07
C GLU A 24 17.16 6.49 -6.46
N ALA A 25 17.59 5.88 -7.57
CA ALA A 25 18.98 5.98 -8.05
C ALA A 25 19.34 7.39 -8.55
N ASP A 26 18.38 8.11 -9.14
CA ASP A 26 18.53 9.49 -9.59
C ASP A 26 17.63 10.42 -8.78
N LEU A 27 18.12 10.78 -7.58
CA LEU A 27 17.44 11.67 -6.66
C LEU A 27 17.17 13.06 -7.27
N GLY A 28 18.05 13.53 -8.17
CA GLY A 28 17.91 14.83 -8.81
C GLY A 28 16.73 14.87 -9.77
N LEU A 29 16.57 13.81 -10.57
CA LEU A 29 15.44 13.66 -11.49
C LEU A 29 14.12 13.49 -10.73
N VAL A 30 14.12 12.69 -9.67
CA VAL A 30 12.90 12.43 -8.87
C VAL A 30 12.45 13.69 -8.13
N ARG A 31 13.38 14.43 -7.52
CA ARG A 31 13.09 15.73 -6.91
C ARG A 31 12.43 16.68 -7.90
N LYS A 32 13.02 16.85 -9.08
CA LYS A 32 12.43 17.70 -10.14
C LYS A 32 11.06 17.20 -10.60
N GLY A 33 10.88 15.89 -10.66
CA GLY A 33 9.60 15.28 -10.98
C GLY A 33 8.52 15.59 -9.96
N ILE A 34 8.84 15.48 -8.66
CA ILE A 34 7.92 15.79 -7.57
C ILE A 34 7.61 17.30 -7.52
N GLU A 35 8.62 18.16 -7.67
CA GLU A 35 8.47 19.63 -7.73
C GLU A 35 7.66 20.11 -8.95
N ALA A 36 7.62 19.31 -10.03
CA ALA A 36 6.85 19.62 -11.23
C ALA A 36 5.37 19.19 -11.15
N LEU A 37 4.97 18.44 -10.12
CA LEU A 37 3.58 18.06 -9.92
C LEU A 37 2.76 19.23 -9.37
N ASP A 38 1.48 19.27 -9.73
CA ASP A 38 0.52 20.23 -9.20
C ASP A 38 -0.01 19.82 -7.81
N PHE A 39 0.03 18.51 -7.49
CA PHE A 39 -0.52 17.98 -6.24
C PHE A 39 0.11 16.65 -5.80
N VAL A 40 0.63 16.58 -4.58
CA VAL A 40 1.29 15.39 -4.02
C VAL A 40 0.64 15.00 -2.72
N VAL A 41 0.21 13.75 -2.64
CA VAL A 41 -0.34 13.16 -1.42
C VAL A 41 0.59 12.05 -0.97
N VAL A 42 1.01 12.10 0.29
CA VAL A 42 1.83 11.05 0.92
C VAL A 42 1.03 10.43 2.06
N GLN A 43 0.94 9.10 2.08
CA GLN A 43 0.41 8.33 3.20
C GLN A 43 1.56 7.56 3.85
N ASP A 44 1.94 7.95 5.05
CA ASP A 44 3.10 7.38 5.74
C ASP A 44 2.85 7.29 7.27
N ILE A 45 3.58 6.38 7.92
CA ILE A 45 3.56 6.20 9.38
C ILE A 45 4.54 7.18 10.04
N PHE A 46 5.60 7.56 9.33
CA PHE A 46 6.62 8.49 9.80
C PHE A 46 6.76 9.68 8.84
N MET A 47 7.32 10.78 9.34
CA MET A 47 7.71 11.90 8.48
C MET A 47 8.97 11.54 7.71
N THR A 48 8.83 11.29 6.41
CA THR A 48 9.92 11.01 5.45
C THR A 48 10.28 12.25 4.65
N LYS A 49 11.42 12.25 3.94
CA LYS A 49 11.82 13.39 3.10
C LYS A 49 10.81 13.68 1.99
N THR A 50 10.18 12.63 1.48
CA THR A 50 9.08 12.75 0.53
C THR A 50 7.81 13.32 1.19
N ALA A 51 7.51 12.92 2.44
CA ALA A 51 6.38 13.49 3.19
C ALA A 51 6.55 15.00 3.47
N GLU A 52 7.78 15.47 3.71
CA GLU A 52 8.07 16.90 3.91
C GLU A 52 7.77 17.76 2.67
N MET A 53 7.80 17.16 1.47
CA MET A 53 7.51 17.84 0.20
C MET A 53 6.06 17.68 -0.26
N ALA A 54 5.22 16.99 0.51
CA ALA A 54 3.83 16.71 0.13
C ALA A 54 2.88 17.86 0.41
N ASP A 55 1.88 18.05 -0.44
CA ASP A 55 0.77 18.99 -0.21
C ASP A 55 -0.19 18.46 0.87
N VAL A 56 -0.39 17.14 0.89
CA VAL A 56 -1.22 16.46 1.89
C VAL A 56 -0.46 15.26 2.45
N LEU A 57 -0.32 15.24 3.77
CA LEU A 57 0.18 14.09 4.51
C LEU A 57 -0.97 13.38 5.23
N LEU A 58 -1.23 12.13 4.84
CA LEU A 58 -2.22 11.26 5.47
C LEU A 58 -1.53 10.31 6.47
N PRO A 59 -2.05 10.18 7.70
CA PRO A 59 -1.50 9.21 8.63
C PRO A 59 -1.76 7.78 8.13
N ALA A 60 -0.72 6.96 8.08
CA ALA A 60 -0.83 5.52 7.86
C ALA A 60 -0.81 4.78 9.20
N THR A 61 -1.35 3.56 9.20
CA THR A 61 -1.26 2.66 10.36
C THR A 61 -0.26 1.56 10.04
N SER A 62 0.53 1.17 11.04
CA SER A 62 1.42 0.02 10.91
C SER A 62 0.61 -1.26 10.72
N TRP A 63 1.18 -2.26 10.05
CA TRP A 63 0.56 -3.59 9.98
C TRP A 63 0.19 -4.13 11.37
N ALA A 64 0.98 -3.81 12.40
CA ALA A 64 0.75 -4.23 13.78
C ALA A 64 -0.48 -3.57 14.45
N SER A 65 -0.96 -2.42 13.97
CA SER A 65 -2.10 -1.69 14.54
C SER A 65 -3.41 -1.89 13.78
N THR A 66 -3.39 -2.66 12.69
CA THR A 66 -4.63 -3.12 12.07
C THR A 66 -5.28 -4.09 13.05
N ALA A 67 -6.51 -3.79 13.49
CA ALA A 67 -7.34 -4.78 14.16
C ALA A 67 -7.37 -6.00 13.26
N ALA A 68 -6.57 -7.01 13.63
CA ALA A 68 -6.39 -8.19 12.83
C ALA A 68 -7.78 -8.81 12.65
N SER A 69 -8.38 -8.63 11.48
CA SER A 69 -9.23 -9.67 10.93
C SER A 69 -8.28 -10.81 10.57
N SER A 70 -7.73 -11.48 11.58
CA SER A 70 -7.33 -12.86 11.39
C SER A 70 -8.58 -13.53 10.83
N PRO A 71 -8.56 -14.08 9.60
CA PRO A 71 -9.56 -15.08 9.29
C PRO A 71 -9.35 -16.14 10.36
N ALA A 72 -10.32 -16.26 11.28
CA ALA A 72 -10.33 -17.34 12.25
C ALA A 72 -10.02 -18.62 11.48
N PRO A 73 -9.12 -19.50 11.96
CA PRO A 73 -8.84 -20.73 11.26
C PRO A 73 -10.19 -21.42 11.04
N THR A 74 -10.61 -21.53 9.78
CA THR A 74 -11.84 -22.23 9.44
C THR A 74 -11.61 -23.66 9.87
N ALA A 75 -12.15 -24.01 11.03
CA ALA A 75 -12.17 -25.37 11.52
C ALA A 75 -12.73 -26.23 10.40
N GLY A 76 -11.90 -27.12 9.88
CA GLY A 76 -12.31 -28.10 8.88
C GLY A 76 -13.50 -28.86 9.44
N SER A 77 -14.69 -28.57 8.93
CA SER A 77 -15.82 -29.48 9.03
C SER A 77 -15.49 -30.65 8.11
N SER A 78 -14.74 -31.61 8.66
CA SER A 78 -14.52 -32.91 8.04
C SER A 78 -15.88 -33.52 7.73
N GLY A 79 -16.07 -33.83 6.45
CA GLY A 79 -17.34 -34.29 5.91
C GLY A 79 -17.84 -35.55 6.62
N LEU A 80 -18.99 -35.42 7.29
CA LEU A 80 -19.78 -36.57 7.69
C LEU A 80 -20.52 -37.08 6.45
N ASN A 81 -19.86 -37.98 5.72
CA ASN A 81 -20.40 -38.63 4.53
C ASN A 81 -21.58 -39.55 4.92
N ARG A 82 -22.80 -39.11 4.56
CA ARG A 82 -24.05 -39.87 4.64
C ARG A 82 -24.05 -41.01 3.61
N ARG A 83 -23.30 -42.11 3.79
CA ARG A 83 -23.45 -43.32 2.94
C ARG A 83 -22.70 -44.60 3.38
N SER A 84 -22.82 -45.05 4.63
CA SER A 84 -22.60 -46.46 5.07
C SER A 84 -22.99 -46.49 6.56
N LEU A 85 -23.87 -47.33 7.12
CA LEU A 85 -24.22 -48.72 6.91
C LEU A 85 -25.75 -48.88 7.03
N ARG A 86 -26.40 -49.26 5.93
CA ARG A 86 -27.63 -50.07 5.93
C ARG A 86 -27.37 -51.26 5.01
N ARG A 87 -27.18 -52.43 5.61
CA ARG A 87 -27.14 -53.83 5.10
C ARG A 87 -26.20 -54.58 6.05
N GLY A 88 -26.59 -55.59 6.81
CA GLY A 88 -27.85 -56.30 6.96
C GLY A 88 -27.65 -57.44 7.98
N MET A 89 -28.78 -58.03 8.37
CA MET A 89 -28.99 -59.15 9.31
C MET A 89 -28.99 -58.77 10.79
#